data_AF-A0A0M5LA03-F1
#
_entry.id   AF-A0A0M5LA03-F1
#
_cell.length_a   1.000
_cell.length_b   1.000
_cell.length_c   1.000
_cell.angle_alpha   90.00
_cell.angle_beta   90.00
_cell.angle_gamma   90.00
#
_symmetry.space_group_name_H-M   'P 1'
#
loop_
_entity.id
_entity.type
_entity.pdbx_description
1 polymer ?
#
loop_
_entity_poly.entity_id
_entity_poly.type
_entity_poly.pdbx_seq_one_letter_code
_entity_poly.pdbx_strand_id
1 'polypeptide(L)'
;MFENIHPFTDGNGRTGRQILNLMLMAAGYRPVAIKHDAGRSYGKSLEAWQVDGDPKPFISQLVQCVDQEERAVAEIVGRLRENPFSENAIDGIGLEDGPARGRSL
;
A
#
# COMPACT_ATOMS: atom_id res chain seq x y z
N MET A 1 -7.98 15.79 -11.48
CA MET A 1 -7.85 14.60 -10.60
C MET A 1 -9.19 14.35 -9.89
N PHE A 2 -9.54 13.11 -9.51
CA PHE A 2 -10.82 12.79 -8.81
C PHE A 2 -10.99 13.64 -7.53
N GLU A 3 -9.88 13.91 -6.85
CA GLU A 3 -9.85 14.81 -5.69
C GLU A 3 -10.12 16.29 -6.03
N ASN A 4 -10.20 16.73 -7.30
CA ASN A 4 -10.56 18.12 -7.62
C ASN A 4 -12.08 18.33 -7.66
N ILE A 5 -12.85 17.27 -7.92
CA ILE A 5 -14.31 17.35 -8.09
C ILE A 5 -14.99 17.43 -6.71
N HIS A 6 -14.34 16.94 -5.65
CA HIS A 6 -14.83 16.91 -4.26
C HIS A 6 -16.33 16.53 -4.15
N PRO A 7 -16.77 15.38 -4.70
CA PRO A 7 -18.20 15.05 -4.77
C PRO A 7 -18.83 14.66 -3.42
N PHE A 8 -18.03 14.40 -2.39
CA PHE A 8 -18.52 13.99 -1.07
C PHE A 8 -18.18 15.03 0.01
N THR A 9 -18.99 15.09 1.07
CA THR A 9 -18.77 15.98 2.22
C THR A 9 -17.49 15.62 3.01
N ASP A 10 -17.12 14.34 3.06
CA ASP A 10 -15.86 13.84 3.61
C ASP A 10 -15.41 12.58 2.84
N GLY A 11 -14.15 12.19 2.97
CA GLY A 11 -13.63 10.93 2.44
C GLY A 11 -13.16 11.00 0.99
N ASN A 12 -13.09 12.18 0.39
CA ASN A 12 -12.58 12.37 -0.98
C ASN A 12 -11.17 11.80 -1.14
N GLY A 13 -10.26 12.07 -0.20
CA GLY A 13 -8.90 11.52 -0.25
C GLY A 13 -8.85 10.00 -0.07
N ARG A 14 -9.71 9.41 0.77
CA ARG A 14 -9.81 7.95 0.90
C ARG A 14 -10.29 7.33 -0.41
N THR A 15 -11.35 7.88 -0.98
CA THR A 15 -11.94 7.39 -2.24
C THR A 15 -10.98 7.58 -3.42
N GLY A 16 -10.30 8.72 -3.50
CA GLY A 16 -9.29 9.00 -4.53
C GLY A 16 -8.16 7.97 -4.53
N ARG A 17 -7.62 7.63 -3.35
CA ARG A 17 -6.61 6.57 -3.21
C ARG A 17 -7.14 5.19 -3.59
N GLN A 18 -8.39 4.86 -3.23
CA GLN A 18 -8.99 3.58 -3.63
C GLN A 18 -9.16 3.48 -5.15
N ILE A 19 -9.61 4.56 -5.80
CA ILE A 19 -9.74 4.61 -7.27
C ILE A 19 -8.36 4.47 -7.92
N LEU A 20 -7.34 5.15 -7.38
CA LEU A 20 -5.97 5.03 -7.88
C LEU A 20 -5.46 3.59 -7.78
N ASN A 21 -5.68 2.92 -6.65
CA ASN A 21 -5.33 1.51 -6.49
C ASN A 21 -6.12 0.61 -7.45
N LEU A 22 -7.40 0.90 -7.71
CA LEU A 22 -8.18 0.18 -8.72
C LEU A 22 -7.57 0.32 -10.13
N MET A 23 -7.12 1.53 -10.50
CA MET A 23 -6.45 1.77 -11.78
C MET A 23 -5.12 1.02 -11.89
N LEU A 24 -4.31 1.01 -10.82
CA LEU A 24 -3.07 0.24 -10.76
C LEU A 24 -3.33 -1.25 -10.98
N MET A 25 -4.31 -1.81 -10.25
CA MET A 25 -4.70 -3.21 -10.39
C MET A 25 -5.22 -3.54 -11.79
N ALA A 26 -6.03 -2.67 -12.39
CA ALA A 26 -6.49 -2.84 -13.76
C ALA A 26 -5.34 -2.84 -14.79
N ALA A 27 -4.24 -2.16 -14.49
CA ALA A 27 -3.03 -2.12 -15.29
C ALA A 27 -2.01 -3.23 -14.95
N GLY A 28 -2.34 -4.16 -14.04
CA GLY A 28 -1.47 -5.28 -13.64
C GLY A 28 -0.45 -4.94 -12.55
N TYR A 29 -0.51 -3.75 -11.96
CA TYR A 29 0.28 -3.37 -10.80
C TYR A 29 -0.43 -3.74 -9.51
N ARG A 30 0.33 -3.92 -8.44
CA ARG A 30 -0.26 -4.11 -7.10
C ARG A 30 -0.75 -2.80 -6.52
N PRO A 31 -1.76 -2.85 -5.62
CA PRO A 31 -2.17 -1.67 -4.88
C PRO A 31 -1.02 -1.21 -3.99
N VAL A 32 -0.89 0.10 -3.83
CA VAL A 32 0.17 0.72 -3.03
C VAL A 32 -0.40 1.45 -1.82
N ALA A 33 0.39 1.49 -0.75
CA ALA A 33 0.08 2.28 0.44
C ALA A 33 0.67 3.68 0.33
N ILE A 34 -0.10 4.62 -0.20
CA ILE A 34 0.30 6.04 -0.21
C ILE A 34 0.07 6.60 1.20
N LYS A 35 1.16 6.77 1.96
CA LYS A 35 1.11 7.25 3.34
C LYS A 35 0.56 8.68 3.37
N HIS A 36 -0.54 8.85 4.11
CA HIS A 36 -1.03 10.16 4.50
C HIS A 36 -0.20 10.66 5.69
N ASP A 37 0.97 11.21 5.40
CA ASP A 37 1.96 11.62 6.39
C ASP A 37 1.63 12.99 7.00
N ALA A 38 0.67 13.05 7.94
CA ALA A 38 0.31 14.29 8.66
C ALA A 38 0.28 15.55 7.77
N GLY A 39 -0.19 15.39 6.52
CA GLY A 39 -0.36 16.45 5.53
C GLY A 39 0.90 16.95 4.79
N ARG A 40 2.09 16.34 4.93
CA ARG A 40 3.32 16.98 4.42
C ARG A 40 3.79 16.58 3.03
N SER A 41 3.75 15.32 2.60
CA SER A 41 4.26 14.98 1.26
C SER A 41 3.13 14.73 0.27
N TYR A 42 2.15 13.89 0.61
CA TYR A 42 0.99 13.64 -0.27
C TYR A 42 0.15 14.89 -0.50
N GLY A 43 -0.16 15.62 0.58
CA GLY A 43 -0.94 16.85 0.49
C GLY A 43 -0.25 17.92 -0.37
N LYS A 44 1.06 18.13 -0.16
CA LYS A 44 1.84 19.10 -0.93
C LYS A 44 2.03 18.72 -2.40
N SER A 45 2.24 17.44 -2.69
CA SER A 45 2.40 17.00 -4.07
C SER A 45 1.10 17.10 -4.85
N LEU A 46 -0.03 16.85 -4.17
CA LEU A 46 -1.35 17.06 -4.71
C LEU A 46 -1.66 18.54 -4.91
N GLU A 47 -1.32 19.38 -3.93
CA GLU A 47 -1.44 20.84 -4.01
C GLU A 47 -0.64 21.40 -5.19
N ALA A 48 0.61 20.98 -5.37
CA ALA A 48 1.44 21.39 -6.52
C ALA A 48 0.77 21.07 -7.87
N TRP A 49 0.08 19.93 -7.97
CA TRP A 49 -0.68 19.61 -9.17
C TRP A 49 -1.95 20.46 -9.28
N GLN A 50 -2.68 20.67 -8.19
CA GLN A 50 -3.96 21.36 -8.19
C GLN A 50 -3.83 22.87 -8.40
N VAL A 51 -2.83 23.49 -7.79
CA VAL A 51 -2.61 24.94 -7.76
C VAL A 51 -1.63 25.35 -8.86
N ASP A 52 -0.46 24.69 -8.92
CA ASP A 52 0.62 25.07 -9.84
C ASP A 52 0.56 24.32 -11.18
N GLY A 53 -0.34 23.33 -11.30
CA GLY A 53 -0.46 22.51 -12.51
C GLY A 53 0.70 21.53 -12.72
N ASP A 54 1.57 21.33 -11.72
CA ASP A 54 2.72 20.42 -11.82
C ASP A 54 2.40 19.03 -11.24
N PRO A 55 2.17 18.01 -12.08
CA PRO A 55 1.87 16.67 -11.61
C PRO A 55 3.12 15.89 -11.15
N LYS A 56 4.34 16.38 -11.47
CA LYS A 56 5.58 15.60 -11.28
C LYS A 56 5.81 15.19 -9.82
N PRO A 57 5.57 16.05 -8.80
CA PRO A 57 5.75 15.65 -7.42
C PRO A 57 4.86 14.46 -7.05
N PHE A 58 3.60 14.50 -7.46
CA PHE A 58 2.63 13.44 -7.18
C PHE A 58 2.99 12.14 -7.90
N ILE A 59 3.29 12.22 -9.20
CA ILE A 59 3.69 11.06 -10.01
C ILE A 59 4.96 10.42 -9.43
N SER A 60 5.94 11.22 -9.03
CA SER A 60 7.18 10.73 -8.43
C SER A 60 6.91 9.92 -7.16
N GLN A 61 6.04 10.41 -6.28
CA GLN A 61 5.65 9.66 -5.07
C GLN A 61 4.92 8.36 -5.40
N LEU A 62 4.00 8.39 -6.36
CA LEU A 62 3.29 7.18 -6.80
C LEU A 62 4.26 6.12 -7.33
N VAL A 63 5.22 6.52 -8.17
CA VAL A 63 6.24 5.63 -8.72
C VAL A 63 7.11 5.05 -7.61
N GLN A 64 7.52 5.86 -6.62
CA GLN A 64 8.27 5.37 -5.45
C GLN A 64 7.48 4.33 -4.66
N CYS A 65 6.18 4.54 -4.46
CA CYS A 65 5.33 3.56 -3.80
C CYS A 65 5.24 2.26 -4.59
N VAL A 66 5.06 2.31 -5.91
CA VAL A 66 5.03 1.11 -6.77
C VAL A 66 6.37 0.36 -6.70
N ASP A 67 7.49 1.06 -6.86
CA ASP A 67 8.83 0.46 -6.77
C ASP A 67 9.08 -0.21 -5.40
N GLN A 68 8.60 0.39 -4.32
CA GLN A 68 8.71 -0.21 -2.99
C GLN A 68 7.91 -1.52 -2.86
N GLU A 69 6.68 -1.58 -3.38
CA GLU A 69 5.88 -2.81 -3.38
C GLU A 69 6.51 -3.89 -4.28
N GLU A 70 7.07 -3.50 -5.42
CA GLU A 70 7.76 -4.42 -6.32
C GLU A 70 9.01 -5.04 -5.66
N ARG A 71 9.81 -4.21 -4.98
CA ARG A 71 10.99 -4.68 -4.21
C ARG A 71 10.61 -5.59 -3.06
N ALA A 72 9.55 -5.26 -2.31
CA ALA A 72 9.11 -6.08 -1.18
C ALA A 72 8.80 -7.51 -1.60
N VAL A 73 8.23 -7.71 -2.79
CA VAL A 73 7.97 -9.06 -3.28
C VAL A 73 9.15 -9.71 -3.97
N ALA A 74 10.01 -8.95 -4.65
CA ALA A 74 11.28 -9.49 -5.08
C ALA A 74 12.08 -10.08 -3.90
N GLU A 75 12.04 -9.41 -2.74
CA GLU A 75 12.66 -9.88 -1.50
C GLU A 75 12.01 -11.18 -1.00
N ILE A 76 10.67 -11.23 -0.90
CA ILE A 76 9.94 -12.44 -0.47
C ILE A 76 10.25 -13.62 -1.39
N VAL A 77 10.19 -13.40 -2.72
CA VAL A 77 10.49 -14.44 -3.71
C VAL A 77 11.95 -14.89 -3.62
N GLY A 78 12.88 -13.95 -3.42
CA GLY A 78 14.29 -14.26 -3.19
C GLY A 78 14.50 -15.17 -1.98
N ARG A 79 13.90 -14.81 -0.85
CA ARG A 79 13.96 -15.61 0.40
C ARG A 79 13.39 -17.02 0.22
N LEU A 80 12.27 -17.16 -0.47
CA LEU A 80 11.65 -18.47 -0.74
C LEU A 80 12.52 -19.35 -1.65
N ARG A 81 13.25 -18.76 -2.60
CA ARG A 81 14.19 -19.50 -3.45
C ARG A 81 15.40 -20.02 -2.68
N GLU A 82 15.91 -19.23 -1.74
CA GLU A 82 17.08 -19.60 -0.93
C GLU A 82 16.74 -20.59 0.18
N ASN A 83 15.53 -20.51 0.76
CA ASN A 83 15.10 -21.41 1.84
C ASN A 83 13.61 -21.77 1.74
N PRO A 84 13.23 -22.73 0.87
CA PRO A 84 11.84 -23.06 0.59
C PRO A 84 11.07 -23.73 1.76
N PHE A 85 11.74 -24.13 2.85
CA PHE A 85 11.14 -24.95 3.94
C PHE A 85 11.47 -24.49 5.36
N SER A 86 11.91 -23.25 5.61
CA SER A 86 12.10 -22.83 7.02
C SER A 86 10.75 -22.72 7.73
N GLU A 87 10.51 -23.57 8.73
CA GLU A 87 9.35 -23.53 9.64
C GLU A 87 9.12 -22.15 10.28
N ASN A 88 10.18 -21.32 10.38
CA ASN A 88 10.09 -19.94 10.89
C ASN A 88 9.49 -18.92 9.91
N ALA A 89 9.10 -19.31 8.69
CA ALA A 89 8.53 -18.39 7.69
C ALA A 89 7.06 -18.03 7.94
N ILE A 90 6.36 -18.82 8.76
CA ILE A 90 4.91 -18.70 9.02
C ILE A 90 4.59 -18.11 10.41
N ASP A 91 5.52 -18.12 11.36
CA ASP A 91 5.30 -17.57 12.72
C ASP A 91 5.10 -16.04 12.77
N GLY A 92 5.27 -15.33 11.66
CA GLY A 92 4.99 -13.89 11.56
C GLY A 92 3.53 -13.54 11.29
N ILE A 93 2.67 -14.51 10.96
CA ILE A 93 1.23 -14.30 10.78
C ILE A 93 0.51 -14.74 12.05
N GLY A 94 0.45 -13.85 13.07
CA GLY A 94 -0.10 -14.13 14.40
C GLY A 94 -1.49 -14.78 14.43
N LEU A 95 -1.53 -16.09 14.20
CA LEU A 95 -2.62 -17.00 14.48
C LEU A 95 -2.20 -17.75 15.73
N GLU A 96 -2.47 -17.16 16.88
CA GLU A 96 -2.22 -17.82 18.16
C GLU A 96 -3.04 -19.11 18.22
N ASP A 97 -2.34 -20.22 18.44
CA ASP A 97 -2.97 -21.51 18.69
C ASP A 97 -3.86 -21.44 19.94
N GLY A 98 -5.16 -21.68 19.73
CA GLY A 98 -6.14 -21.77 20.81
C GLY A 98 -5.81 -22.87 21.81
N PRO A 99 -6.26 -22.76 23.07
CA PRO A 99 -5.71 -23.52 24.18
C PRO A 99 -5.95 -25.02 24.03
N ALA A 100 -4.86 -25.79 24.20
CA ALA A 100 -4.86 -27.23 24.29
C ALA A 100 -5.82 -27.71 25.38
N ARG A 101 -6.85 -28.48 25.00
CA ARG A 101 -7.67 -29.25 25.96
C ARG A 101 -6.82 -30.36 26.56
N GLY A 102 -6.23 -30.08 27.73
CA GLY A 102 -5.64 -31.08 28.60
C GLY A 102 -6.71 -32.02 29.15
N ARG A 103 -6.54 -33.32 28.88
CA ARG A 103 -7.30 -34.43 29.47
C ARG A 103 -7.18 -34.42 30.99
N SER A 104 -8.32 -34.50 31.67
CA SER A 104 -8.40 -34.87 33.09
C SER A 104 -8.14 -36.37 33.25
N LEU A 105 -7.51 -36.70 34.38
CA LEU A 105 -7.10 -38.02 34.87
C LEU A 105 -8.22 -39.07 34.85
#